data_AF-A0A975BWQ7-F1
#
_entry.id   AF-A0A975BWQ7-F1
#
_cell.length_a   1.000
_cell.length_b   1.000
_cell.length_c   1.000
_cell.angle_alpha   90.00
_cell.angle_beta   90.00
_cell.angle_gamma   90.00
#
_symmetry.space_group_name_H-M   'P 1'
#
loop_
_entity.id
_entity.type
_entity.pdbx_description
1 polymer ?
#
loop_
_entity_poly.entity_id
_entity_poly.type
_entity_poly.pdbx_seq_one_letter_code
_entity_poly.pdbx_strand_id
1 'polypeptide(L)' 'MRISCLNGAESMKWKGVSPVVRLNHKVCHKGVSVSKKAMWKVEARSERNPLLAKWDILIRPV' A
#
# COMPACT_ATOMS: atom_id res chain seq x y z
N MET A 1 -2.81 25.89 5.78
CA MET A 1 -1.52 25.36 6.29
C MET A 1 -1.28 24.00 5.63
N ARG A 2 -0.12 23.85 4.96
CA ARG A 2 0.12 22.92 3.84
C ARG A 2 0.34 21.47 4.29
N ILE A 3 -0.05 20.57 3.39
CA ILE A 3 0.08 19.13 3.35
C ILE A 3 1.54 18.70 3.66
N SER A 4 1.84 18.34 4.91
CA SER A 4 3.19 17.94 5.34
C SER A 4 3.48 16.46 5.09
N CYS A 5 2.47 15.61 5.14
CA CYS A 5 2.61 14.15 5.04
C CYS A 5 2.80 13.64 3.61
N LEU A 6 2.16 14.23 2.60
CA LEU A 6 2.32 13.80 1.20
C LEU A 6 3.74 14.05 0.69
N ASN A 7 4.29 15.24 0.97
CA ASN A 7 5.67 15.57 0.58
C ASN A 7 6.69 14.65 1.26
N GLY A 8 6.43 14.25 2.51
CA GLY A 8 7.24 13.23 3.20
C GLY A 8 7.14 11.86 2.54
N ALA A 9 5.94 11.42 2.19
CA ALA A 9 5.73 10.14 1.52
C ALA A 9 6.38 10.09 0.12
N GLU A 10 6.31 11.18 -0.66
CA GLU A 10 6.90 11.28 -2.00
C GLU A 10 8.43 11.28 -1.99
N SER A 11 9.04 11.83 -0.94
CA SER A 11 10.50 11.93 -0.82
C SER A 11 11.15 10.70 -0.20
N MET A 12 10.36 9.82 0.45
CA MET A 12 10.87 8.60 1.07
C MET A 12 11.27 7.56 0.02
N LYS A 13 12.56 7.28 -0.11
CA LYS A 13 13.05 6.18 -0.95
C LYS A 13 13.09 4.87 -0.16
N TRP A 14 12.41 3.85 -0.66
CA TRP A 14 12.51 2.50 -0.10
C TRP A 14 13.47 1.66 -0.96
N LYS A 15 14.59 1.21 -0.38
CA LYS A 15 15.65 0.46 -1.08
C LYS A 15 16.13 1.15 -2.37
N GLY A 16 16.23 2.48 -2.35
CA GLY A 16 16.62 3.30 -3.50
C GLY A 16 15.52 3.57 -4.52
N VAL A 17 14.34 2.97 -4.36
CA VAL A 17 13.19 3.15 -5.25
C VAL A 17 12.29 4.26 -4.73
N SER A 18 11.93 5.19 -5.61
CA SER A 18 10.97 6.26 -5.30
C SER A 18 9.53 5.72 -5.37
N PRO A 19 8.67 6.02 -4.40
CA PRO A 19 7.28 5.59 -4.39
C PRO A 19 6.44 6.44 -5.35
N VAL A 20 5.32 5.85 -5.81
CA VAL A 20 4.28 6.59 -6.54
C VAL A 20 3.19 6.97 -5.55
N VAL A 21 3.00 8.27 -5.32
CA VAL A 21 2.00 8.79 -4.38
C VAL A 21 0.91 9.50 -5.17
N ARG A 22 -0.36 9.24 -4.82
CA ARG A 22 -1.53 9.93 -5.39
C ARG A 22 -2.48 10.31 -4.26
N LEU A 23 -2.87 11.58 -4.21
CA LEU A 23 -3.91 12.03 -3.28
C LEU A 23 -5.28 11.59 -3.80
N ASN A 24 -6.02 10.85 -2.98
CA ASN A 24 -7.43 10.58 -3.23
C ASN A 24 -8.28 11.65 -2.52
N HIS A 25 -9.02 12.45 -3.29
CA HIS A 25 -9.88 13.51 -2.76
C HIS A 25 -11.19 12.99 -2.14
N LYS A 26 -11.47 11.68 -2.22
CA LYS A 26 -12.66 11.08 -1.62
C LYS A 26 -12.46 10.88 -0.11
N VAL A 27 -13.36 11.47 0.67
CA VAL A 27 -13.38 11.31 2.14
C VAL A 27 -14.04 9.99 2.51
N CYS A 28 -13.32 9.14 3.24
CA CYS A 28 -13.84 7.87 3.77
C CYS A 28 -14.42 8.07 5.16
N HIS A 29 -15.72 8.33 5.25
CA HIS A 29 -16.40 8.71 6.49
C HIS A 29 -16.47 7.61 7.56
N LYS A 30 -16.46 6.33 7.16
CA LYS A 30 -16.63 5.18 8.07
C LYS A 30 -15.56 4.09 7.89
N GLY A 31 -14.52 4.37 7.10
CA GLY A 31 -13.63 3.34 6.55
C GLY A 31 -14.23 2.69 5.29
N VAL A 32 -13.36 2.11 4.46
CA VAL A 32 -13.77 1.38 3.24
C VAL A 32 -13.67 -0.11 3.51
N SER A 33 -14.77 -0.83 3.35
CA SER A 33 -14.77 -2.28 3.36
C SER A 33 -14.65 -2.80 1.94
N VAL A 34 -13.65 -3.64 1.69
CA VAL A 34 -13.49 -4.34 0.41
C VAL A 34 -14.23 -5.68 0.54
N SER A 35 -15.07 -6.01 -0.45
CA SER A 35 -15.74 -7.32 -0.44
C SER A 35 -14.70 -8.45 -0.54
N LYS A 36 -15.00 -9.61 0.07
CA LYS A 36 -14.13 -10.79 -0.01
C LYS A 36 -13.76 -11.17 -1.45
N LYS A 37 -14.73 -11.04 -2.38
CA LYS A 37 -14.53 -11.30 -3.81
C LYS A 37 -13.51 -10.35 -4.44
N ALA A 38 -13.55 -9.07 -4.09
CA ALA A 38 -12.56 -8.10 -4.56
C ALA A 38 -11.19 -8.34 -3.92
N MET A 39 -11.14 -8.76 -2.65
CA MET A 39 -9.91 -9.01 -1.92
C MET A 39 -9.16 -10.26 -2.40
N TRP A 40 -9.89 -11.29 -2.84
CA TRP A 40 -9.36 -12.57 -3.33
C TRP A 40 -8.20 -12.39 -4.32
N LYS A 41 -8.36 -11.51 -5.32
CA LYS A 41 -7.34 -11.30 -6.36
C LYS A 41 -6.01 -10.79 -5.79
N VAL A 42 -6.05 -10.06 -4.68
CA VAL A 42 -4.84 -9.57 -4.02
C VAL A 42 -4.26 -10.65 -3.13
N GLU A 43 -5.10 -11.32 -2.33
CA GLU A 43 -4.67 -12.43 -1.46
C GLU A 43 -4.01 -13.57 -2.25
N ALA A 44 -4.54 -13.90 -3.43
CA ALA A 44 -3.97 -14.91 -4.31
C ALA A 44 -2.54 -14.59 -4.79
N ARG A 45 -2.09 -13.34 -4.68
CA ARG A 45 -0.74 -12.87 -5.03
C ARG A 45 0.12 -12.57 -3.80
N SER A 46 -0.46 -12.66 -2.61
CA SER A 46 0.23 -12.43 -1.34
C SER A 46 0.88 -13.72 -0.89
N GLU A 47 2.21 -13.76 -0.98
CA GLU A 47 3.03 -14.91 -0.64
C GLU A 47 3.81 -14.64 0.64
N ARG A 48 3.96 -15.67 1.50
CA ARG A 48 4.91 -15.60 2.59
C ARG A 48 6.31 -15.80 2.05
N ASN A 49 7.18 -14.82 2.26
CA ASN A 49 8.59 -14.92 1.91
C ASN A 49 9.43 -15.16 3.17
N PRO A 50 10.18 -16.28 3.26
CA PRO A 50 10.98 -16.61 4.44
C PRO A 50 12.11 -15.60 4.72
N LEU A 51 12.51 -14.82 3.71
CA LEU A 51 13.54 -13.77 3.84
C LEU A 51 12.98 -12.45 4.40
N LEU A 52 11.65 -12.33 4.54
CA LEU A 52 11.00 -11.13 5.05
C LEU A 52 10.68 -11.27 6.55
N ALA A 53 10.64 -10.16 7.28
CA ALA A 53 10.28 -10.17 8.70
C ALA A 53 8.84 -10.69 8.89
N LYS A 54 8.49 -11.06 10.13
CA LYS A 54 7.21 -11.72 10.45
C LYS A 54 5.98 -11.00 9.87
N TRP A 55 6.00 -9.67 9.88
CA TRP A 55 4.88 -8.84 9.48
C TRP A 55 4.92 -8.37 8.02
N ASP A 56 5.96 -8.74 7.30
CA ASP A 56 6.15 -8.37 5.90
C ASP A 56 5.60 -9.46 4.96
N ILE A 57 5.00 -9.05 3.85
CA ILE A 57 4.37 -9.94 2.86
C ILE A 57 4.89 -9.59 1.47
N LEU A 58 5.17 -10.61 0.65
CA LEU A 58 5.52 -10.41 -0.75
C LEU A 58 4.24 -10.37 -1.58
N ILE A 59 4.02 -9.31 -2.34
CA ILE A 59 2.91 -9.22 -3.30
C ILE A 59 3.48 -9.27 -4.71
N ARG A 60 3.09 -10.29 -5.48
CA ARG A 60 3.50 -10.42 -6.88
C ARG A 60 2.80 -9.38 -7.77
N PRO A 61 3.50 -8.80 -8.76
CA PRO A 61 2.85 -7.96 -9.78
C PRO A 61 1.80 -8.76 -10.58
N VAL A 62 0.86 -8.03 -11.18
CA VAL A 62 -0.10 -8.56 -12.17
C VAL A 62 0.54 -8.66 -13.54
#